data_AF-A0A957TWL5-F1
#
_entry.id   AF-A0A957TWL5-F1
#
_cell.length_a   1.000
_cell.length_b   1.000
_cell.length_c   1.000
_cell.angle_alpha   90.00
_cell.angle_beta   90.00
_cell.angle_gamma   90.00
#
_symmetry.space_group_name_H-M   'P 1'
#
loop_
_entity.id
_entity.type
_entity.pdbx_description
1 polymer ?
#
loop_
_entity_poly.entity_id
_entity_poly.type
_entity_poly.pdbx_seq_one_letter_code
_entity_poly.pdbx_strand_id
1 'polypeptide(L)'
;MLKKLQKLKAAVNLGEGQAWFTGKFDGTLGLNRNQFTWGVTAVGAAAGALVIASAFAGKDAGWALAAQGVGTLAAAGAAMDAVRSFRNVIDLPTGPEGIPAFVTSMRNLEILRQQAVRSAKVALAVDIILAFTVFAISVAGTEPGSPEFKLASVTLIVNLFAALVLAVIAATVVGVVVLAVLGLLDAALSLACAIANAIQHDTKADDTTAESYACAGFIGNITRFLAALFYDYAVIADLSDKDRTETNFHGPVFIQGPSSKSGGIMQGNEIQIGADITSSLQLGEPNPGSVSKVSFKFTSDNLKRSALGYYIQENKTPHHDALTLGAQSGDWADVSDAKIRQTFNISTSYIYTAANVGLNQLPTSSDRLYFTESFKVPAWECWAVFACRELFVADSAHSDITALYQLDVFPADFDKSVTLVGDGSFSYRMAWDARFPVLFDADGDGLVSAAKSGNDPDDSLPDTDGDGLSDYWEMEHGL
;
A
#
# COMPACT_ATOMS: atom_id res chain seq x y z
N MET A 1 -18.14 -4.18 3.85
CA MET A 1 -17.50 -4.49 2.55
C MET A 1 -18.51 -4.88 1.45
N LEU A 2 -19.46 -5.79 1.67
CA LEU A 2 -20.45 -6.19 0.64
C LEU A 2 -21.29 -5.04 0.04
N LYS A 3 -21.68 -4.02 0.83
CA LYS A 3 -22.42 -2.84 0.32
C LYS A 3 -21.58 -1.92 -0.59
N LYS A 4 -20.24 -1.94 -0.47
CA LYS A 4 -19.33 -1.22 -1.39
C LYS A 4 -19.11 -1.99 -2.70
N LEU A 5 -19.09 -3.33 -2.64
CA LEU A 5 -19.05 -4.22 -3.81
C LEU A 5 -20.33 -4.15 -4.66
N GLN A 6 -21.51 -3.99 -4.05
CA GLN A 6 -22.76 -3.80 -4.80
C GLN A 6 -22.86 -2.43 -5.50
N LYS A 7 -22.29 -1.37 -4.92
CA LYS A 7 -22.19 -0.05 -5.59
C LYS A 7 -21.19 -0.06 -6.76
N LEU A 8 -20.12 -0.84 -6.68
CA LEU A 8 -19.20 -1.06 -7.81
C LEU A 8 -19.85 -1.86 -8.95
N LYS A 9 -20.70 -2.85 -8.64
CA LYS A 9 -21.47 -3.60 -9.65
C LYS A 9 -22.52 -2.73 -10.36
N ALA A 10 -23.08 -1.74 -9.67
CA ALA A 10 -24.02 -0.78 -10.26
C ALA A 10 -23.34 0.30 -11.12
N ALA A 11 -22.10 0.70 -10.79
CA ALA A 11 -21.33 1.68 -11.57
C ALA A 11 -20.68 1.07 -12.85
N VAL A 12 -20.51 -0.26 -12.89
CA VAL A 12 -19.91 -0.98 -14.04
C VAL A 12 -20.97 -1.50 -15.03
N ASN A 13 -22.25 -1.17 -14.83
CA ASN A 13 -23.30 -1.46 -15.81
C ASN A 13 -23.24 -0.45 -16.97
N LEU A 14 -22.22 -0.59 -17.83
CA LEU A 14 -22.08 0.09 -19.12
C LEU A 14 -23.15 -0.44 -20.09
N GLY A 15 -24.39 0.01 -19.89
CA GLY A 15 -25.54 -0.33 -20.73
C GLY A 15 -25.56 0.30 -22.13
N GLU A 16 -24.56 1.12 -22.50
CA GLU A 16 -24.56 1.79 -23.82
C GLU A 16 -23.20 1.73 -24.57
N GLY A 17 -22.22 0.97 -24.06
CA GLY A 17 -20.87 0.89 -24.68
C GLY A 17 -20.65 -0.25 -25.67
N GLN A 18 -21.49 -1.30 -25.65
CA GLN A 18 -21.26 -2.51 -26.46
C GLN A 18 -21.62 -2.36 -27.95
N ALA A 19 -22.30 -1.28 -28.34
CA ALA A 19 -22.64 -1.01 -29.74
C ALA A 19 -21.44 -0.51 -30.58
N TRP A 20 -20.34 -0.05 -29.96
CA TRP A 20 -19.20 0.52 -30.68
C TRP A 20 -18.14 -0.48 -31.15
N PHE A 21 -18.11 -1.70 -30.58
CA PHE A 21 -16.97 -2.63 -30.81
C PHE A 21 -17.32 -3.94 -31.54
N THR A 22 -18.60 -4.19 -31.84
CA THR A 22 -19.03 -5.42 -32.55
C THR A 22 -19.46 -5.19 -34.01
N GLY A 23 -19.37 -3.96 -34.51
CA GLY A 23 -19.59 -3.66 -35.92
C GLY A 23 -18.48 -4.27 -36.78
N LYS A 24 -18.83 -5.19 -37.68
CA LYS A 24 -18.01 -5.56 -38.84
C LYS A 24 -17.41 -4.29 -39.44
N PHE A 25 -16.08 -4.17 -39.40
CA PHE A 25 -15.33 -3.12 -40.07
C PHE A 25 -15.41 -3.35 -41.59
N ASP A 26 -16.52 -2.93 -42.18
CA ASP A 26 -16.58 -2.57 -43.59
C ASP A 26 -16.19 -1.09 -43.71
N GLY A 27 -15.33 -0.77 -44.68
CA GLY A 27 -14.53 0.46 -44.77
C GLY A 27 -15.28 1.78 -45.02
N THR A 28 -16.29 2.12 -44.22
CA THR A 28 -17.17 3.30 -44.41
C THR A 28 -16.99 4.44 -43.42
N LEU A 29 -16.02 4.39 -42.51
CA LEU A 29 -15.61 5.60 -41.79
C LEU A 29 -14.55 6.31 -42.64
N GLY A 30 -14.99 7.33 -43.40
CA GLY A 30 -14.17 8.19 -44.28
C GLY A 30 -13.15 9.07 -43.55
N LEU A 31 -12.54 8.56 -42.48
CA LEU A 31 -11.39 9.18 -41.85
C LEU A 31 -10.16 8.86 -42.70
N ASN A 32 -9.52 9.89 -43.24
CA ASN A 32 -8.22 9.75 -43.88
C ASN A 32 -7.24 9.11 -42.87
N ARG A 33 -6.38 8.19 -43.32
CA ARG A 33 -5.33 7.52 -42.54
C ARG A 33 -4.52 8.47 -41.62
N ASN A 34 -4.35 9.73 -42.02
CA ASN A 34 -3.74 10.78 -41.19
C ASN A 34 -4.61 11.19 -39.98
N GLN A 35 -5.93 11.24 -40.11
CA GLN A 35 -6.84 11.59 -39.01
C GLN A 35 -6.91 10.48 -37.95
N PHE A 36 -6.79 9.21 -38.35
CA PHE A 36 -6.71 8.09 -37.40
C PHE A 36 -5.42 8.16 -36.57
N THR A 37 -4.27 8.44 -37.20
CA THR A 37 -3.00 8.60 -36.48
C THR A 37 -3.02 9.77 -35.51
N TRP A 38 -3.50 10.95 -35.94
CA TRP A 38 -3.65 12.11 -35.06
C TRP A 38 -4.63 11.88 -33.90
N GLY A 39 -5.74 11.17 -34.15
CA GLY A 39 -6.72 10.83 -33.11
C GLY A 39 -6.13 9.95 -32.02
N VAL A 40 -5.36 8.93 -32.41
CA VAL A 40 -4.68 8.03 -31.47
C VAL A 40 -3.59 8.77 -30.67
N THR A 41 -2.82 9.66 -31.30
CA THR A 41 -1.81 10.47 -30.59
C THR A 41 -2.43 11.46 -29.62
N ALA A 42 -3.55 12.10 -29.99
CA ALA A 42 -4.25 13.04 -29.13
C ALA A 42 -4.85 12.34 -27.90
N VAL A 43 -5.42 11.14 -28.09
CA VAL A 43 -5.96 10.33 -26.99
C VAL A 43 -4.84 9.84 -26.06
N GLY A 44 -3.71 9.39 -26.61
CA GLY A 44 -2.55 8.99 -25.81
C GLY A 44 -1.93 10.15 -25.01
N ALA A 45 -1.77 11.32 -25.64
CA ALA A 45 -1.25 12.52 -24.97
C ALA A 45 -2.20 13.05 -23.89
N ALA A 46 -3.52 13.04 -24.15
CA ALA A 46 -4.53 13.43 -23.18
C ALA A 46 -4.60 12.45 -22.00
N ALA A 47 -4.51 11.14 -22.26
CA ALA A 47 -4.44 10.13 -21.23
C ALA A 47 -3.17 10.27 -20.37
N GLY A 48 -2.00 10.48 -20.99
CA GLY A 48 -0.75 10.74 -20.27
C GLY A 48 -0.81 12.00 -19.39
N ALA A 49 -1.32 13.10 -19.93
CA ALA A 49 -1.50 14.34 -19.16
C ALA A 49 -2.47 14.16 -17.97
N LEU A 50 -3.55 13.40 -18.15
CA LEU A 50 -4.51 13.09 -17.11
C LEU A 50 -3.90 12.21 -16.00
N VAL A 51 -3.07 11.22 -16.38
CA VAL A 51 -2.37 10.35 -15.41
C VAL A 51 -1.35 11.17 -14.62
N ILE A 52 -0.55 12.02 -15.28
CA ILE A 52 0.38 12.94 -14.61
C ILE A 52 -0.38 13.81 -13.60
N ALA A 53 -1.48 14.44 -14.02
CA ALA A 53 -2.31 15.25 -13.12
C ALA A 53 -2.89 14.44 -11.95
N SER A 54 -3.28 13.18 -12.18
CA SER A 54 -3.82 12.31 -11.13
C SER A 54 -2.78 11.79 -10.14
N ALA A 55 -1.54 11.54 -10.61
CA ALA A 55 -0.42 11.12 -9.78
C ALA A 55 -0.01 12.25 -8.83
N PHE A 56 0.06 13.49 -9.33
CA PHE A 56 0.28 14.68 -8.48
C PHE A 56 -0.91 15.00 -7.55
N ALA A 57 -2.11 14.49 -7.85
CA ALA A 57 -3.30 14.66 -7.01
C ALA A 57 -3.53 13.52 -6.00
N GLY A 58 -2.65 12.52 -5.92
CA GLY A 58 -2.70 11.45 -4.92
C GLY A 58 -3.89 10.49 -5.05
N LYS A 59 -4.40 10.23 -6.26
CA LYS A 59 -5.54 9.32 -6.50
C LYS A 59 -5.12 7.98 -7.13
N ASP A 60 -5.87 6.92 -6.79
CA ASP A 60 -5.61 5.48 -6.98
C ASP A 60 -4.97 5.03 -8.32
N ALA A 61 -4.05 4.06 -8.21
CA ALA A 61 -3.22 3.47 -9.27
C ALA A 61 -3.95 2.76 -10.44
N GLY A 62 -5.27 2.60 -10.37
CA GLY A 62 -6.07 1.87 -11.39
C GLY A 62 -6.06 2.51 -12.77
N TRP A 63 -5.87 3.84 -12.85
CA TRP A 63 -5.83 4.56 -14.14
C TRP A 63 -4.52 4.33 -14.92
N ALA A 64 -3.43 3.98 -14.25
CA ALA A 64 -2.14 3.74 -14.89
C ALA A 64 -2.16 2.48 -15.76
N LEU A 65 -2.81 1.41 -15.30
CA LEU A 65 -3.01 0.17 -16.06
C LEU A 65 -3.91 0.38 -17.29
N ALA A 66 -4.97 1.17 -17.15
CA ALA A 66 -5.85 1.51 -18.27
C ALA A 66 -5.11 2.34 -19.35
N ALA A 67 -4.23 3.27 -18.93
CA ALA A 67 -3.42 4.06 -19.85
C ALA A 67 -2.37 3.20 -20.60
N GLN A 68 -1.72 2.24 -19.93
CA GLN A 68 -0.82 1.28 -20.58
C GLN A 68 -1.54 0.39 -21.61
N GLY A 69 -2.78 -0.02 -21.32
CA GLY A 69 -3.62 -0.79 -22.25
C GLY A 69 -3.96 -0.02 -23.53
N VAL A 70 -4.23 1.29 -23.43
CA VAL A 70 -4.53 2.13 -24.60
C VAL A 70 -3.28 2.38 -25.46
N GLY A 71 -2.11 2.60 -24.83
CA GLY A 71 -0.85 2.80 -25.54
C GLY A 71 -0.38 1.55 -26.32
N THR A 72 -0.50 0.37 -25.71
CA THR A 72 -0.14 -0.91 -26.36
C THR A 72 -1.08 -1.26 -27.52
N LEU A 73 -2.38 -1.00 -27.41
CA LEU A 73 -3.34 -1.19 -28.50
C LEU A 73 -3.07 -0.25 -29.68
N ALA A 74 -2.69 1.00 -29.40
CA ALA A 74 -2.31 1.97 -30.42
C ALA A 74 -1.06 1.53 -31.20
N ALA A 75 -0.01 1.07 -30.50
CA ALA A 75 1.21 0.56 -31.11
C ALA A 75 0.97 -0.72 -31.92
N ALA A 76 0.16 -1.64 -31.39
CA ALA A 76 -0.24 -2.86 -32.10
C ALA A 76 -1.03 -2.57 -33.39
N GLY A 77 -1.93 -1.58 -33.36
CA GLY A 77 -2.65 -1.13 -34.55
C GLY A 77 -1.71 -0.59 -35.64
N ALA A 78 -0.74 0.26 -35.28
CA ALA A 78 0.25 0.78 -36.21
C ALA A 78 1.17 -0.32 -36.78
N ALA A 79 1.56 -1.30 -35.97
CA ALA A 79 2.35 -2.45 -36.39
C ALA A 79 1.56 -3.37 -37.36
N MET A 80 0.28 -3.64 -37.08
CA MET A 80 -0.58 -4.44 -37.96
C MET A 80 -0.79 -3.79 -39.33
N ASP A 81 -0.92 -2.45 -39.39
CA ASP A 81 -1.01 -1.73 -40.66
C ASP A 81 0.30 -1.76 -41.46
N ALA A 82 1.45 -1.72 -40.79
CA ALA A 82 2.76 -1.89 -41.42
C ALA A 82 2.93 -3.32 -41.98
N VAL A 83 2.55 -4.34 -41.22
CA VAL A 83 2.60 -5.76 -41.65
C VAL A 83 1.65 -6.03 -42.82
N ARG A 84 0.42 -5.50 -42.80
CA ARG A 84 -0.52 -5.59 -43.94
C ARG A 84 0.04 -4.92 -45.19
N SER A 85 0.70 -3.77 -45.04
CA SER A 85 1.37 -3.09 -46.15
C SER A 85 2.53 -3.91 -46.73
N PHE A 86 3.25 -4.67 -45.88
CA PHE A 86 4.35 -5.53 -46.30
C PHE A 86 3.90 -6.83 -46.96
N ARG A 87 2.79 -7.43 -46.50
CA ARG A 87 2.22 -8.64 -47.10
C ARG A 87 1.92 -8.45 -48.59
N ASN A 88 1.39 -7.29 -48.94
CA ASN A 88 1.11 -6.91 -50.33
C ASN A 88 2.38 -6.76 -51.21
N VAL A 89 3.57 -6.65 -50.60
CA VAL A 89 4.87 -6.61 -51.30
C VAL A 89 5.46 -8.00 -51.48
N ILE A 90 5.18 -8.93 -50.56
CA ILE A 90 5.70 -10.31 -50.58
C ILE A 90 4.99 -11.17 -51.64
N ASP A 91 3.72 -10.89 -51.94
CA ASP A 91 2.92 -11.63 -52.93
C ASP A 91 3.25 -11.26 -54.41
N LEU A 92 4.40 -10.64 -54.70
CA LEU A 92 4.76 -10.23 -56.06
C LEU A 92 5.24 -11.42 -56.93
N PRO A 93 4.78 -11.54 -58.19
CA PRO A 93 5.18 -12.63 -59.08
C PRO A 93 6.68 -12.59 -59.42
N THR A 94 7.36 -13.74 -59.37
CA THR A 94 8.81 -13.87 -59.58
C THR A 94 9.27 -13.87 -61.05
N GLY A 95 8.38 -13.54 -61.99
CA GLY A 95 8.68 -13.49 -63.43
C GLY A 95 9.26 -12.14 -63.92
N PRO A 96 9.70 -12.04 -65.19
CA PRO A 96 10.24 -10.81 -65.78
C PRO A 96 9.26 -9.62 -65.81
N GLU A 97 7.95 -9.88 -65.71
CA GLU A 97 6.91 -8.84 -65.50
C GLU A 97 6.87 -8.30 -64.06
N GLY A 98 7.56 -8.95 -63.11
CA GLY A 98 7.68 -8.52 -61.72
C GLY A 98 8.70 -7.40 -61.51
N ILE A 99 9.60 -7.14 -62.47
CA ILE A 99 10.65 -6.10 -62.33
C ILE A 99 10.06 -4.68 -62.30
N PRO A 100 9.12 -4.27 -63.18
CA PRO A 100 8.43 -2.99 -63.06
C PRO A 100 7.61 -2.88 -61.76
N ALA A 101 6.98 -3.98 -61.31
CA ALA A 101 6.22 -4.02 -60.07
C ALA A 101 7.12 -3.91 -58.83
N PHE A 102 8.31 -4.53 -58.87
CA PHE A 102 9.36 -4.41 -57.85
C PHE A 102 9.95 -2.99 -57.80
N VAL A 103 10.24 -2.36 -58.95
CA VAL A 103 10.69 -0.97 -59.01
C VAL A 103 9.60 0.00 -58.52
N THR A 104 8.33 -0.29 -58.80
CA THR A 104 7.19 0.49 -58.28
C THR A 104 7.01 0.26 -56.76
N SER A 105 7.22 -0.96 -56.27
CA SER A 105 7.30 -1.26 -54.83
C SER A 105 8.51 -0.62 -54.14
N MET A 106 9.64 -0.46 -54.83
CA MET A 106 10.83 0.27 -54.35
C MET A 106 10.60 1.79 -54.29
N ARG A 107 9.81 2.37 -55.21
CA ARG A 107 9.30 3.74 -55.05
C ARG A 107 8.29 3.86 -53.91
N ASN A 108 7.48 2.84 -53.68
CA ASN A 108 6.61 2.76 -52.50
C ASN A 108 7.41 2.57 -51.20
N LEU A 109 8.61 1.99 -51.25
CA LEU A 109 9.53 1.91 -50.10
C LEU A 109 10.04 3.28 -49.65
N GLU A 110 10.21 4.25 -50.54
CA GLU A 110 10.53 5.64 -50.16
C GLU A 110 9.35 6.31 -49.45
N ILE A 111 8.12 6.04 -49.90
CA ILE A 111 6.88 6.49 -49.25
C ILE A 111 6.72 5.80 -47.89
N LEU A 112 6.98 4.50 -47.81
CA LEU A 112 6.97 3.72 -46.56
C LEU A 112 8.07 4.21 -45.60
N ARG A 113 9.24 4.61 -46.10
CA ARG A 113 10.30 5.22 -45.30
C ARG A 113 9.87 6.56 -44.73
N GLN A 114 9.25 7.43 -45.54
CA GLN A 114 8.70 8.70 -45.04
C GLN A 114 7.58 8.47 -44.02
N GLN A 115 6.73 7.46 -44.21
CA GLN A 115 5.69 7.11 -43.23
C GLN A 115 6.28 6.50 -41.97
N ALA A 116 7.30 5.63 -42.09
CA ALA A 116 8.02 5.02 -40.96
C ALA A 116 8.73 6.08 -40.11
N VAL A 117 9.34 7.09 -40.74
CA VAL A 117 9.95 8.22 -40.01
C VAL A 117 8.89 9.06 -39.29
N ARG A 118 7.71 9.28 -39.89
CA ARG A 118 6.61 10.01 -39.24
C ARG A 118 6.03 9.21 -38.07
N SER A 119 5.81 7.90 -38.23
CA SER A 119 5.32 7.04 -37.15
C SER A 119 6.34 6.87 -36.04
N ALA A 120 7.64 6.79 -36.35
CA ALA A 120 8.70 6.72 -35.36
C ALA A 120 8.76 7.99 -34.49
N LYS A 121 8.57 9.18 -35.08
CA LYS A 121 8.48 10.44 -34.30
C LYS A 121 7.29 10.45 -33.34
N VAL A 122 6.14 9.96 -33.79
CA VAL A 122 4.93 9.87 -32.96
C VAL A 122 5.11 8.84 -31.84
N ALA A 123 5.65 7.65 -32.17
CA ALA A 123 5.93 6.61 -31.19
C ALA A 123 6.90 7.10 -30.11
N LEU A 124 8.00 7.74 -30.51
CA LEU A 124 8.96 8.34 -29.57
C LEU A 124 8.30 9.37 -28.65
N ALA A 125 7.41 10.22 -29.18
CA ALA A 125 6.70 11.19 -28.35
C ALA A 125 5.78 10.52 -27.31
N VAL A 126 5.09 9.44 -27.70
CA VAL A 126 4.25 8.64 -26.78
C VAL A 126 5.10 7.95 -25.71
N ASP A 127 6.22 7.33 -26.09
CA ASP A 127 7.12 6.64 -25.16
C ASP A 127 7.73 7.60 -24.14
N ILE A 128 8.11 8.81 -24.58
CA ILE A 128 8.60 9.86 -23.67
C ILE A 128 7.51 10.19 -22.63
N ILE A 129 6.28 10.44 -23.06
CA ILE A 129 5.16 10.76 -22.16
C ILE A 129 4.93 9.62 -21.16
N LEU A 130 4.91 8.37 -21.64
CA LEU A 130 4.70 7.20 -20.79
C LEU A 130 5.83 7.05 -19.76
N ALA A 131 7.09 7.22 -20.17
CA ALA A 131 8.25 7.11 -19.30
C ALA A 131 8.20 8.16 -18.17
N PHE A 132 7.88 9.42 -18.48
CA PHE A 132 7.69 10.47 -17.47
C PHE A 132 6.49 10.19 -16.56
N THR A 133 5.43 9.57 -17.08
CA THR A 133 4.26 9.18 -16.28
C THR A 133 4.61 8.11 -15.26
N VAL A 134 5.30 7.04 -15.68
CA VAL A 134 5.77 5.97 -14.79
C VAL A 134 6.75 6.53 -13.75
N PHE A 135 7.66 7.41 -14.18
CA PHE A 135 8.57 8.10 -13.27
C PHE A 135 7.81 8.90 -12.20
N ALA A 136 6.85 9.74 -12.61
CA ALA A 136 6.05 10.54 -11.69
C ALA A 136 5.30 9.69 -10.65
N ILE A 137 4.79 8.53 -11.06
CA ILE A 137 4.14 7.57 -10.15
C ILE A 137 5.19 6.94 -9.21
N SER A 138 6.35 6.53 -9.72
CA SER A 138 7.38 5.86 -8.92
C SER A 138 8.05 6.76 -7.88
N VAL A 139 8.05 8.09 -8.10
CA VAL A 139 8.61 9.06 -7.15
C VAL A 139 7.54 9.71 -6.28
N ALA A 140 6.27 9.33 -6.42
CA ALA A 140 5.21 9.85 -5.58
C ALA A 140 5.43 9.40 -4.13
N GLY A 141 5.67 10.37 -3.24
CA GLY A 141 5.94 10.11 -1.82
C GLY A 141 7.39 9.74 -1.50
N THR A 142 8.31 9.77 -2.46
CA THR A 142 9.74 9.60 -2.19
C THR A 142 10.44 10.95 -2.04
N GLU A 143 11.45 11.01 -1.17
CA GLU A 143 12.23 12.23 -0.98
C GLU A 143 13.21 12.45 -2.13
N PRO A 144 13.33 13.69 -2.66
CA PRO A 144 14.33 14.01 -3.66
C PRO A 144 15.75 13.63 -3.21
N GLY A 145 16.38 12.70 -3.94
CA GLY A 145 17.73 12.23 -3.64
C GLY A 145 17.80 10.93 -2.83
N SER A 146 16.67 10.36 -2.40
CA SER A 146 16.62 9.01 -1.85
C SER A 146 17.10 7.97 -2.88
N PRO A 147 17.53 6.78 -2.44
CA PRO A 147 17.91 5.69 -3.35
C PRO A 147 16.80 5.30 -4.33
N GLU A 148 15.54 5.27 -3.88
CA GLU A 148 14.36 5.00 -4.69
C GLU A 148 14.20 6.05 -5.78
N PHE A 149 14.36 7.34 -5.42
CA PHE A 149 14.28 8.45 -6.36
C PHE A 149 15.40 8.37 -7.42
N LYS A 150 16.64 8.03 -7.01
CA LYS A 150 17.77 7.86 -7.93
C LYS A 150 17.56 6.68 -8.87
N LEU A 151 17.08 5.54 -8.36
CA LEU A 151 16.77 4.36 -9.18
C LEU A 151 15.68 4.68 -10.19
N ALA A 152 14.60 5.35 -9.77
CA ALA A 152 13.55 5.81 -10.67
C ALA A 152 14.09 6.77 -11.74
N SER A 153 14.97 7.69 -11.36
CA SER A 153 15.59 8.66 -12.29
C SER A 153 16.48 7.99 -13.32
N VAL A 154 17.30 7.03 -12.91
CA VAL A 154 18.16 6.27 -13.83
C VAL A 154 17.32 5.38 -14.73
N THR A 155 16.28 4.75 -14.19
CA THR A 155 15.32 3.97 -14.99
C THR A 155 14.63 4.84 -16.05
N LEU A 156 14.25 6.07 -15.71
CA LEU A 156 13.72 7.04 -16.67
C LEU A 156 14.73 7.35 -17.78
N ILE A 157 15.98 7.65 -17.44
CA ILE A 157 17.03 7.98 -18.43
C ILE A 157 17.29 6.79 -19.36
N VAL A 158 17.39 5.58 -18.81
CA VAL A 158 17.61 4.36 -19.59
C VAL A 158 16.40 4.07 -20.49
N ASN A 159 15.18 4.25 -19.99
CA ASN A 159 13.95 4.14 -20.80
C ASN A 159 13.96 5.14 -21.97
N LEU A 160 14.32 6.40 -21.73
CA LEU A 160 14.39 7.43 -22.77
C LEU A 160 15.48 7.12 -23.81
N PHE A 161 16.64 6.63 -23.36
CA PHE A 161 17.71 6.23 -24.25
C PHE A 161 17.32 5.01 -25.09
N ALA A 162 16.70 4.00 -24.46
CA ALA A 162 16.17 2.83 -25.15
C ALA A 162 15.13 3.24 -26.20
N ALA A 163 14.17 4.10 -25.83
CA ALA A 163 13.17 4.64 -26.77
C ALA A 163 13.81 5.37 -27.95
N LEU A 164 14.86 6.17 -27.71
CA LEU A 164 15.61 6.85 -28.77
C LEU A 164 16.31 5.86 -29.71
N VAL A 165 17.01 4.86 -29.16
CA VAL A 165 17.69 3.82 -29.95
C VAL A 165 16.69 3.02 -30.77
N LEU A 166 15.58 2.60 -30.17
CA LEU A 166 14.50 1.90 -30.86
C LEU A 166 13.90 2.78 -31.97
N ALA A 167 13.72 4.07 -31.75
CA ALA A 167 13.24 5.00 -32.79
C ALA A 167 14.24 5.14 -33.95
N VAL A 168 15.55 5.15 -33.68
CA VAL A 168 16.59 5.16 -34.73
C VAL A 168 16.60 3.85 -35.51
N ILE A 169 16.47 2.71 -34.83
CA ILE A 169 16.36 1.40 -35.48
C ILE A 169 15.10 1.36 -36.35
N ALA A 170 13.95 1.84 -35.84
CA ALA A 170 12.68 1.94 -36.57
C ALA A 170 12.77 2.81 -37.84
N ALA A 171 13.72 3.74 -37.92
CA ALA A 171 13.95 4.53 -39.13
C ALA A 171 14.52 3.70 -40.30
N THR A 172 14.91 2.44 -40.05
CA THR A 172 15.36 1.47 -41.06
C THR A 172 14.27 0.44 -41.35
N VAL A 173 14.21 -0.05 -42.60
CA VAL A 173 13.22 -1.08 -43.00
C VAL A 173 13.37 -2.36 -42.18
N VAL A 174 14.61 -2.79 -41.93
CA VAL A 174 14.91 -3.97 -41.11
C VAL A 174 14.48 -3.74 -39.66
N GLY A 175 14.70 -2.55 -39.11
CA GLY A 175 14.35 -2.25 -37.73
C GLY A 175 12.86 -2.23 -37.44
N VAL A 176 12.02 -1.81 -38.40
CA VAL A 176 10.55 -1.92 -38.26
C VAL A 176 10.12 -3.38 -38.10
N VAL A 177 10.72 -4.29 -38.88
CA VAL A 177 10.42 -5.73 -38.79
C VAL A 177 10.89 -6.29 -37.45
N VAL A 178 12.10 -5.95 -37.01
CA VAL A 178 12.65 -6.40 -35.72
C VAL A 178 11.76 -5.92 -34.56
N LEU A 179 11.35 -4.65 -34.56
CA LEU A 179 10.49 -4.08 -33.53
C LEU A 179 9.10 -4.72 -33.50
N ALA A 180 8.52 -5.02 -34.66
CA ALA A 180 7.25 -5.71 -34.74
C ALA A 180 7.32 -7.12 -34.12
N VAL A 181 8.42 -7.83 -34.37
CA VAL A 181 8.67 -9.16 -33.76
C VAL A 181 8.86 -9.05 -32.24
N LEU A 182 9.70 -8.12 -31.79
CA LEU A 182 9.93 -7.90 -30.36
C LEU A 182 8.64 -7.48 -29.62
N GLY A 183 7.84 -6.59 -30.21
CA GLY A 183 6.57 -6.17 -29.64
C GLY A 183 5.55 -7.31 -29.57
N LEU A 184 5.52 -8.21 -30.57
CA LEU A 184 4.69 -9.42 -30.53
C LEU A 184 5.14 -10.39 -29.43
N LEU A 185 6.45 -10.55 -29.24
CA LEU A 185 7.00 -11.39 -28.17
C LEU A 185 6.66 -10.82 -26.79
N ASP A 186 6.81 -9.51 -26.60
CA ASP A 186 6.45 -8.84 -25.34
C ASP A 186 4.95 -8.92 -25.06
N ALA A 187 4.10 -8.75 -26.08
CA ALA A 187 2.66 -8.93 -25.95
C ALA A 187 2.29 -10.38 -25.58
N ALA A 188 2.97 -11.37 -26.17
CA ALA A 188 2.76 -12.78 -25.85
C ALA A 188 3.20 -13.12 -24.41
N LEU A 189 4.34 -12.59 -23.96
CA LEU A 189 4.83 -12.76 -22.58
C LEU A 189 3.91 -12.08 -21.56
N SER A 190 3.50 -10.84 -21.84
CA SER A 190 2.56 -10.11 -20.99
C SER A 190 1.21 -10.84 -20.87
N LEU A 191 0.70 -11.37 -21.99
CA LEU A 191 -0.52 -12.17 -22.00
C LEU A 191 -0.35 -13.48 -21.21
N ALA A 192 0.78 -14.18 -21.37
CA ALA A 192 1.08 -15.39 -20.62
C ALA A 192 1.11 -15.12 -19.11
N CYS A 193 1.71 -14.01 -18.68
CA CYS A 193 1.74 -13.59 -17.29
C CYS A 193 0.36 -13.18 -16.75
N ALA A 194 -0.44 -12.46 -17.54
CA ALA A 194 -1.81 -12.13 -17.16
C ALA A 194 -2.66 -13.39 -16.97
N ILE A 195 -2.45 -14.43 -17.80
CA ILE A 195 -3.11 -15.73 -17.67
C ILE A 195 -2.60 -16.48 -16.44
N ALA A 196 -1.28 -16.50 -16.19
CA ALA A 196 -0.69 -17.16 -15.03
C ALA A 196 -1.23 -16.56 -13.71
N ASN A 197 -1.26 -15.23 -13.59
CA ASN A 197 -1.81 -14.53 -12.44
C ASN A 197 -3.33 -14.74 -12.27
N ALA A 198 -4.07 -14.91 -13.37
CA ALA A 198 -5.50 -15.22 -13.31
C ALA A 198 -5.79 -16.66 -12.86
N ILE A 199 -4.85 -17.58 -13.04
CA ILE A 199 -4.98 -19.01 -12.66
C ILE A 199 -4.50 -19.25 -11.22
N GLN A 200 -3.46 -18.53 -10.76
CA GLN A 200 -2.99 -18.59 -9.37
C GLN A 200 -3.77 -17.61 -8.48
N HIS A 201 -5.02 -17.97 -8.14
CA HIS A 201 -5.86 -17.09 -7.33
C HIS A 201 -5.70 -17.26 -5.80
N ASP A 202 -4.83 -18.16 -5.31
CA ASP A 202 -4.87 -18.54 -3.88
C ASP A 202 -3.54 -18.93 -3.20
N THR A 203 -2.40 -18.81 -3.87
CA THR A 203 -1.09 -18.90 -3.20
C THR A 203 -0.43 -17.55 -3.33
N LYS A 204 -0.19 -16.89 -2.19
CA LYS A 204 0.75 -15.76 -2.09
C LYS A 204 2.10 -16.30 -2.56
N ALA A 205 2.33 -16.23 -3.86
CA ALA A 205 3.59 -16.64 -4.46
C ALA A 205 4.66 -15.80 -3.79
N ASP A 206 5.61 -16.47 -3.14
CA ASP A 206 6.88 -15.83 -2.82
C ASP A 206 7.37 -15.19 -4.12
N ASP A 207 7.67 -13.90 -4.01
CA ASP A 207 8.12 -12.99 -5.06
C ASP A 207 9.50 -13.45 -5.55
N THR A 208 9.56 -14.65 -6.12
CA THR A 208 10.78 -15.15 -6.73
C THR A 208 11.01 -14.26 -7.92
N THR A 209 12.16 -13.58 -7.88
CA THR A 209 12.64 -12.65 -8.89
C THR A 209 12.38 -13.14 -10.32
N ALA A 210 12.45 -14.45 -10.56
CA ALA A 210 12.17 -15.12 -11.83
C ALA A 210 10.79 -14.82 -12.45
N GLU A 211 9.70 -14.77 -11.68
CA GLU A 211 8.37 -14.43 -12.22
C GLU A 211 8.27 -12.94 -12.57
N SER A 212 8.84 -12.06 -11.74
CA SER A 212 8.88 -10.62 -12.04
C SER A 212 9.74 -10.29 -13.28
N TYR A 213 10.79 -11.09 -13.54
CA TYR A 213 11.63 -10.98 -14.73
C TYR A 213 10.89 -11.53 -15.96
N ALA A 214 10.19 -12.66 -15.86
CA ALA A 214 9.45 -13.20 -17.00
C ALA A 214 8.34 -12.23 -17.47
N CYS A 215 7.70 -11.52 -16.53
CA CYS A 215 6.54 -10.67 -16.82
C CYS A 215 6.84 -9.24 -17.24
N ALA A 216 8.09 -8.79 -17.15
CA ALA A 216 8.49 -7.46 -17.61
C ALA A 216 8.66 -7.36 -19.15
N GLY A 217 8.60 -8.48 -19.87
CA GLY A 217 8.92 -8.54 -21.30
C GLY A 217 10.42 -8.43 -21.58
N PHE A 218 10.83 -8.72 -22.81
CA PHE A 218 12.21 -8.66 -23.27
C PHE A 218 12.75 -7.22 -23.20
N ILE A 219 11.97 -6.22 -23.62
CA ILE A 219 12.40 -4.81 -23.59
C ILE A 219 12.48 -4.30 -22.14
N GLY A 220 11.52 -4.69 -21.29
CA GLY A 220 11.54 -4.34 -19.87
C GLY A 220 12.75 -4.94 -19.14
N ASN A 221 13.09 -6.20 -19.44
CA ASN A 221 14.26 -6.86 -18.88
C ASN A 221 15.58 -6.23 -19.33
N ILE A 222 15.73 -5.89 -20.61
CA ILE A 222 16.91 -5.18 -21.09
C ILE A 222 17.04 -3.84 -20.38
N THR A 223 15.93 -3.12 -20.23
CA THR A 223 15.96 -1.80 -19.59
C THR A 223 16.30 -1.91 -18.10
N ARG A 224 15.74 -2.88 -17.37
CA ARG A 224 16.11 -3.14 -15.97
C ARG A 224 17.57 -3.56 -15.84
N PHE A 225 18.05 -4.43 -16.72
CA PHE A 225 19.45 -4.84 -16.74
C PHE A 225 20.39 -3.67 -17.01
N LEU A 226 20.07 -2.84 -18.02
CA LEU A 226 20.83 -1.62 -18.30
C LEU A 226 20.75 -0.62 -17.14
N ALA A 227 19.59 -0.43 -16.53
CA ALA A 227 19.44 0.42 -15.35
C ALA A 227 20.31 -0.08 -14.19
N ALA A 228 20.29 -1.39 -13.88
CA ALA A 228 21.11 -2.01 -12.86
C ALA A 228 22.63 -1.93 -13.15
N LEU A 229 23.02 -1.80 -14.42
CA LEU A 229 24.41 -1.50 -14.81
C LEU A 229 24.81 -0.06 -14.52
N PHE A 230 23.87 0.89 -14.49
CA PHE A 230 24.14 2.32 -14.24
C PHE A 230 23.89 2.73 -12.78
N TYR A 231 22.89 2.16 -12.14
CA TYR A 231 22.56 2.42 -10.74
C TYR A 231 21.86 1.21 -10.15
N ASP A 232 22.39 0.75 -9.02
CA ASP A 232 21.81 -0.31 -8.23
C ASP A 232 22.06 0.03 -6.76
N TYR A 233 21.10 -0.31 -5.90
CA TYR A 233 21.26 -0.19 -4.47
C TYR A 233 20.64 -1.39 -3.78
N ALA A 234 21.23 -1.81 -2.66
CA ALA A 234 20.63 -2.81 -1.81
C ALA A 234 20.85 -2.48 -0.33
N VAL A 235 19.81 -2.75 0.45
CA VAL A 235 19.81 -2.61 1.89
C VAL A 235 20.43 -3.86 2.50
N ILE A 236 21.31 -3.71 3.49
CA ILE A 236 21.99 -4.87 4.10
C ILE A 236 21.01 -5.72 4.91
N ALA A 237 20.01 -5.08 5.53
CA ALA A 237 18.93 -5.75 6.25
C ALA A 237 17.78 -6.13 5.30
N ASP A 238 17.29 -7.36 5.39
CA ASP A 238 15.99 -7.73 4.85
C ASP A 238 14.88 -7.12 5.72
N LEU A 239 14.29 -6.04 5.22
CA LEU A 239 13.18 -5.36 5.89
C LEU A 239 11.82 -6.01 5.61
N SER A 240 11.77 -7.01 4.73
CA SER A 240 10.56 -7.70 4.30
C SER A 240 10.29 -9.02 5.05
N ASP A 241 11.25 -9.47 5.88
CA ASP A 241 11.08 -10.64 6.75
C ASP A 241 9.83 -10.48 7.63
N LYS A 242 8.89 -11.43 7.54
CA LYS A 242 7.64 -11.43 8.30
C LYS A 242 7.88 -11.68 9.79
N ASP A 243 8.97 -12.37 10.12
CA ASP A 243 9.36 -12.71 11.49
C ASP A 243 10.37 -11.70 12.04
N ARG A 244 10.46 -10.51 11.41
CA ARG A 244 11.36 -9.43 11.83
C ARG A 244 10.98 -8.87 13.21
N THR A 245 9.70 -8.75 13.51
CA THR A 245 9.25 -8.02 14.71
C THR A 245 8.19 -8.82 15.46
N GLU A 246 8.54 -9.22 16.69
CA GLU A 246 7.61 -9.79 17.66
C GLU A 246 7.26 -8.71 18.69
N THR A 247 5.97 -8.50 18.94
CA THR A 247 5.49 -7.47 19.88
C THR A 247 4.65 -8.11 20.97
N ASN A 248 4.98 -7.80 22.22
CA ASN A 248 4.20 -8.19 23.39
C ASN A 248 3.77 -6.93 24.13
N PHE A 249 2.53 -6.48 23.88
CA PHE A 249 1.98 -5.31 24.56
C PHE A 249 1.60 -5.67 25.99
N HIS A 250 2.03 -4.82 26.93
CA HIS A 250 1.67 -4.96 28.33
C HIS A 250 0.31 -4.31 28.59
N GLY A 251 -0.41 -4.88 29.55
CA GLY A 251 -1.58 -4.22 30.12
C GLY A 251 -1.19 -2.87 30.76
N PRO A 252 -2.12 -1.90 30.80
CA PRO A 252 -1.81 -0.58 31.36
C PRO A 252 -1.42 -0.68 32.84
N VAL A 253 -0.34 0.02 33.23
CA VAL A 253 0.15 0.11 34.62
C VAL A 253 -0.17 1.51 35.16
N PHE A 254 -0.65 1.60 36.40
CA PHE A 254 -1.06 2.88 36.99
C PHE A 254 0.11 3.58 37.67
N ILE A 255 0.41 4.82 37.26
CA ILE A 255 1.60 5.54 37.76
C ILE A 255 1.24 6.48 38.93
N GLN A 256 0.08 7.15 38.92
CA GLN A 256 -0.28 8.12 39.97
C GLN A 256 -1.78 8.23 40.27
N GLY A 257 -2.08 8.31 41.57
CA GLY A 257 -3.39 8.60 42.19
C GLY A 257 -3.35 8.23 43.70
N PRO A 258 -4.09 8.91 44.62
CA PRO A 258 -4.06 8.62 46.06
C PRO A 258 -4.47 7.19 46.48
N SER A 259 -4.91 6.37 45.53
CA SER A 259 -5.43 5.00 45.66
C SER A 259 -4.63 3.97 44.84
N SER A 260 -3.43 4.31 44.37
CA SER A 260 -2.65 3.61 43.31
C SER A 260 -2.09 2.21 43.62
N LYS A 261 -2.66 1.44 44.57
CA LYS A 261 -2.18 0.07 44.85
C LYS A 261 -3.10 -1.06 44.39
N SER A 262 -4.33 -0.80 43.95
CA SER A 262 -5.22 -1.88 43.46
C SER A 262 -6.51 -1.44 42.75
N GLY A 263 -6.72 -0.15 42.47
CA GLY A 263 -7.98 0.35 41.89
C GLY A 263 -7.97 0.37 40.37
N GLY A 264 -9.08 0.00 39.73
CA GLY A 264 -9.25 0.02 38.26
C GLY A 264 -9.12 1.42 37.62
N ILE A 265 -9.48 1.52 36.34
CA ILE A 265 -9.33 2.75 35.57
C ILE A 265 -10.46 3.71 35.92
N MET A 266 -10.14 4.87 36.47
CA MET A 266 -11.09 5.96 36.72
C MET A 266 -10.86 7.10 35.73
N GLN A 267 -11.90 7.89 35.48
CA GLN A 267 -11.77 9.10 34.69
C GLN A 267 -10.71 10.03 35.28
N GLY A 268 -9.73 10.42 34.46
CA GLY A 268 -8.62 11.30 34.86
C GLY A 268 -7.36 10.59 35.35
N ASN A 269 -7.35 9.25 35.41
CA ASN A 269 -6.14 8.50 35.75
C ASN A 269 -5.09 8.58 34.63
N GLU A 270 -3.83 8.66 35.03
CA GLU A 270 -2.69 8.45 34.13
C GLU A 270 -2.35 6.96 34.06
N ILE A 271 -2.29 6.43 32.84
CA ILE A 271 -1.92 5.04 32.56
C ILE A 271 -0.57 4.99 31.86
N GLN A 272 0.30 4.10 32.28
CA GLN A 272 1.48 3.71 31.52
C GLN A 272 1.10 2.59 30.58
N ILE A 273 1.46 2.73 29.33
CA ILE A 273 1.34 1.66 28.35
C ILE A 273 2.74 1.33 27.86
N GLY A 274 3.02 0.04 27.76
CA GLY A 274 4.33 -0.44 27.36
C GLY A 274 4.23 -1.67 26.49
N ALA A 275 5.35 -2.00 25.87
CA ALA A 275 5.50 -3.21 25.11
C ALA A 275 6.95 -3.68 25.19
N ASP A 276 7.12 -4.99 25.21
CA ASP A 276 8.40 -5.63 24.93
C ASP A 276 8.40 -6.02 23.45
N ILE A 277 9.37 -5.49 22.71
CA ILE A 277 9.54 -5.74 21.28
C ILE A 277 10.82 -6.52 21.08
N THR A 278 10.74 -7.67 20.44
CA THR A 278 11.91 -8.39 19.98
C THR A 278 12.02 -8.22 18.47
N SER A 279 13.05 -7.49 18.03
CA SER A 279 13.34 -7.33 16.61
C SER A 279 14.49 -8.23 16.21
N SER A 280 14.34 -8.93 15.10
CA SER A 280 15.39 -9.73 14.47
C SER A 280 15.64 -9.18 13.06
N LEU A 281 16.88 -8.85 12.72
CA LEU A 281 17.25 -8.45 11.37
C LEU A 281 18.01 -9.59 10.71
N GLN A 282 17.66 -9.90 9.47
CA GLN A 282 18.37 -10.86 8.63
C GLN A 282 19.15 -10.13 7.53
N LEU A 283 20.27 -10.69 7.10
CA LEU A 283 20.98 -10.20 5.92
C LEU A 283 20.09 -10.35 4.69
N GLY A 284 19.88 -9.24 4.00
CA GLY A 284 19.27 -9.22 2.69
C GLY A 284 20.20 -9.82 1.63
N GLU A 285 19.62 -10.19 0.50
CA GLU A 285 20.39 -10.64 -0.66
C GLU A 285 20.85 -9.44 -1.49
N PRO A 286 22.13 -9.37 -1.88
CA PRO A 286 22.59 -8.33 -2.79
C PRO A 286 21.92 -8.54 -4.15
N ASN A 287 21.38 -7.46 -4.73
CA ASN A 287 20.81 -7.50 -6.07
C ASN A 287 21.82 -8.04 -7.10
N PRO A 288 21.37 -8.77 -8.14
CA PRO A 288 22.24 -9.36 -9.17
C PRO A 288 22.93 -8.34 -10.10
N GLY A 289 23.02 -7.06 -9.71
CA GLY A 289 23.63 -5.98 -10.47
C GLY A 289 25.00 -5.55 -9.94
N SER A 290 25.27 -4.24 -10.00
CA SER A 290 26.55 -3.65 -9.58
C SER A 290 26.82 -3.82 -8.08
N VAL A 291 25.77 -3.97 -7.26
CA VAL A 291 25.90 -4.18 -5.81
C VAL A 291 26.44 -5.56 -5.46
N SER A 292 26.28 -6.56 -6.33
CA SER A 292 26.88 -7.90 -6.13
C SER A 292 28.41 -7.87 -5.92
N LYS A 293 29.10 -6.84 -6.44
CA LYS A 293 30.54 -6.63 -6.23
C LYS A 293 30.91 -6.24 -4.81
N VAL A 294 29.98 -5.65 -4.08
CA VAL A 294 30.12 -5.32 -2.66
C VAL A 294 29.37 -6.32 -1.77
N SER A 295 29.02 -7.49 -2.28
CA SER A 295 28.42 -8.58 -1.51
C SER A 295 29.25 -8.97 -0.28
N PHE A 296 30.58 -8.84 -0.34
CA PHE A 296 31.48 -9.04 0.80
C PHE A 296 31.25 -8.04 1.97
N LYS A 297 30.43 -7.00 1.77
CA LYS A 297 29.98 -6.06 2.81
C LYS A 297 28.68 -6.49 3.48
N PHE A 298 27.97 -7.49 2.95
CA PHE A 298 26.75 -8.04 3.54
C PHE A 298 27.15 -9.05 4.61
N THR A 299 27.54 -8.52 5.77
CA THR A 299 28.04 -9.28 6.93
C THR A 299 27.25 -8.91 8.17
N SER A 300 27.18 -9.81 9.16
CA SER A 300 26.55 -9.52 10.46
C SER A 300 27.10 -8.24 11.09
N ASP A 301 28.42 -7.99 11.00
CA ASP A 301 29.03 -6.77 11.55
C ASP A 301 28.46 -5.48 10.95
N ASN A 302 28.21 -5.45 9.64
CA ASN A 302 27.56 -4.29 9.03
C ASN A 302 26.06 -4.28 9.35
N LEU A 303 25.40 -5.43 9.43
CA LEU A 303 24.00 -5.52 9.81
C LEU A 303 23.76 -4.94 11.23
N LYS A 304 24.66 -5.19 12.18
CA LYS A 304 24.63 -4.63 13.55
C LYS A 304 24.74 -3.11 13.59
N ARG A 305 25.15 -2.46 12.52
CA ARG A 305 25.13 -0.99 12.45
C ARG A 305 23.72 -0.44 12.25
N SER A 306 22.74 -1.29 11.99
CA SER A 306 21.32 -0.91 11.98
C SER A 306 20.91 -0.33 13.32
N ALA A 307 20.10 0.73 13.26
CA ALA A 307 19.45 1.33 14.41
C ALA A 307 17.93 1.23 14.26
N LEU A 308 17.25 0.74 15.29
CA LEU A 308 15.80 0.67 15.39
C LEU A 308 15.33 1.48 16.60
N GLY A 309 14.17 2.12 16.46
CA GLY A 309 13.49 2.85 17.52
C GLY A 309 12.00 2.50 17.52
N TYR A 310 11.47 2.20 18.69
CA TYR A 310 10.06 1.88 18.88
C TYR A 310 9.40 2.90 19.79
N TYR A 311 8.20 3.34 19.44
CA TYR A 311 7.49 4.40 20.14
C TYR A 311 6.00 4.09 20.21
N ILE A 312 5.37 4.39 21.34
CA ILE A 312 3.92 4.48 21.47
C ILE A 312 3.58 5.96 21.59
N GLN A 313 2.73 6.48 20.71
CA GLN A 313 2.46 7.91 20.60
C GLN A 313 1.06 8.22 20.06
N GLU A 314 0.56 9.41 20.39
CA GLU A 314 -0.77 9.86 19.97
C GLU A 314 -0.84 10.32 18.50
N ASN A 315 0.30 10.71 17.94
CA ASN A 315 0.42 11.23 16.60
C ASN A 315 1.38 10.38 15.76
N LYS A 316 1.18 10.36 14.44
CA LYS A 316 2.08 9.69 13.49
C LYS A 316 3.34 10.52 13.26
N THR A 317 4.13 10.71 14.31
CA THR A 317 5.38 11.46 14.24
C THR A 317 6.52 10.53 13.86
N PRO A 318 7.23 10.76 12.76
CA PRO A 318 8.40 9.96 12.41
C PRO A 318 9.56 10.26 13.38
N HIS A 319 10.36 9.25 13.70
CA HIS A 319 11.50 9.36 14.63
C HIS A 319 12.83 8.85 14.03
N HIS A 320 12.85 8.51 12.74
CA HIS A 320 14.04 7.96 12.08
C HIS A 320 15.22 8.94 12.01
N ASP A 321 14.97 10.25 12.05
CA ASP A 321 16.02 11.29 12.10
C ASP A 321 16.79 11.29 13.42
N ALA A 322 16.15 10.91 14.52
CA ALA A 322 16.79 10.80 15.83
C ALA A 322 17.73 9.58 15.92
N LEU A 323 17.60 8.62 14.99
CA LEU A 323 18.42 7.42 14.98
C LEU A 323 19.81 7.70 14.41
N THR A 324 20.83 7.19 15.11
CA THR A 324 22.22 7.24 14.68
C THR A 324 22.69 5.85 14.30
N LEU A 325 23.14 5.70 13.04
CA LEU A 325 23.66 4.44 12.52
C LEU A 325 24.85 3.98 13.36
N GLY A 326 24.85 2.72 13.79
CA GLY A 326 25.89 2.11 14.62
C GLY A 326 25.76 2.38 16.12
N ALA A 327 24.84 3.23 16.57
CA ALA A 327 24.69 3.52 18.00
C ALA A 327 24.29 2.29 18.82
N GLN A 328 23.58 1.33 18.20
CA GLN A 328 23.09 0.10 18.83
C GLN A 328 23.94 -1.12 18.51
N SER A 329 25.12 -0.97 17.89
CA SER A 329 25.91 -2.12 17.41
C SER A 329 26.32 -3.11 18.50
N GLY A 330 26.48 -2.62 19.74
CA GLY A 330 26.80 -3.45 20.91
C GLY A 330 25.61 -4.16 21.55
N ASP A 331 24.38 -3.74 21.23
CA ASP A 331 23.15 -4.28 21.83
C ASP A 331 22.58 -5.46 21.03
N TRP A 332 23.02 -5.62 19.78
CA TRP A 332 22.62 -6.72 18.90
C TRP A 332 23.30 -8.03 19.29
N ALA A 333 22.50 -9.06 19.57
CA ALA A 333 22.95 -10.44 19.75
C ALA A 333 22.92 -11.21 18.43
N ASP A 334 23.95 -12.00 18.14
CA ASP A 334 23.95 -12.91 17.00
C ASP A 334 23.02 -14.10 17.27
N VAL A 335 22.09 -14.36 16.36
CA VAL A 335 21.29 -15.59 16.32
C VAL A 335 21.94 -16.59 15.37
N SER A 336 22.51 -16.10 14.27
CA SER A 336 23.34 -16.83 13.31
C SER A 336 24.26 -15.85 12.57
N ASP A 337 25.13 -16.36 11.68
CA ASP A 337 26.03 -15.52 10.86
C ASP A 337 25.30 -14.52 9.95
N ALA A 338 24.01 -14.73 9.71
CA ALA A 338 23.16 -13.91 8.86
C ALA A 338 21.97 -13.28 9.58
N LYS A 339 21.79 -13.49 10.89
CA LYS A 339 20.64 -13.00 11.64
C LYS A 339 21.04 -12.49 13.01
N ILE A 340 20.64 -11.27 13.32
CA ILE A 340 20.85 -10.62 14.62
C ILE A 340 19.53 -10.32 15.29
N ARG A 341 19.53 -10.15 16.61
CA ARG A 341 18.34 -9.88 17.42
C ARG A 341 18.62 -8.90 18.55
N GLN A 342 17.64 -8.07 18.85
CA GLN A 342 17.65 -7.15 19.99
C GLN A 342 16.23 -7.07 20.59
N THR A 343 16.16 -6.96 21.91
CA THR A 343 14.91 -6.72 22.64
C THR A 343 14.86 -5.27 23.11
N PHE A 344 13.72 -4.62 22.92
CA PHE A 344 13.43 -3.24 23.28
C PHE A 344 12.27 -3.23 24.24
N ASN A 345 12.45 -2.60 25.40
CA ASN A 345 11.37 -2.40 26.35
C ASN A 345 10.97 -0.93 26.27
N ILE A 346 9.78 -0.66 25.75
CA ILE A 346 9.27 0.70 25.61
C ILE A 346 8.11 0.91 26.57
N SER A 347 8.04 2.11 27.12
CA SER A 347 6.87 2.54 27.87
C SER A 347 6.64 4.02 27.62
N THR A 348 5.39 4.40 27.54
CA THR A 348 4.95 5.79 27.47
C THR A 348 3.88 5.99 28.53
N SER A 349 3.94 7.13 29.20
CA SER A 349 2.84 7.56 30.05
C SER A 349 1.82 8.25 29.18
N TYR A 350 0.58 7.81 29.31
CA TYR A 350 -0.55 8.33 28.58
C TYR A 350 -1.63 8.72 29.60
N ILE A 351 -1.99 10.00 29.64
CA ILE A 351 -3.09 10.43 30.49
C ILE A 351 -4.37 10.01 29.78
N TYR A 352 -5.07 9.01 30.32
CA TYR A 352 -6.35 8.61 29.78
C TYR A 352 -7.39 9.65 30.16
N THR A 353 -7.49 10.71 29.34
CA THR A 353 -8.56 11.69 29.43
C THR A 353 -9.82 11.10 28.80
N ALA A 354 -10.38 10.07 29.43
CA ALA A 354 -11.65 9.52 29.03
C ALA A 354 -12.68 10.66 28.93
N ALA A 355 -13.13 10.96 27.72
CA ALA A 355 -14.34 11.73 27.55
C ALA A 355 -15.57 10.95 28.07
N ASN A 356 -15.48 9.61 28.12
CA ASN A 356 -16.59 8.71 28.42
C ASN A 356 -16.26 7.74 29.55
N VAL A 357 -17.05 7.83 30.62
CA VAL A 357 -17.17 6.80 31.67
C VAL A 357 -18.01 5.64 31.12
N GLY A 358 -17.72 4.41 31.57
CA GLY A 358 -18.51 3.22 31.24
C GLY A 358 -17.65 1.99 30.97
N LEU A 359 -18.31 0.89 30.63
CA LEU A 359 -17.68 -0.38 30.30
C LEU A 359 -17.10 -0.36 28.88
N ASN A 360 -16.05 -1.14 28.61
CA ASN A 360 -15.59 -1.45 27.26
C ASN A 360 -15.36 -0.20 26.38
N GLN A 361 -14.90 0.90 26.99
CA GLN A 361 -14.65 2.16 26.33
C GLN A 361 -13.37 2.04 25.50
N LEU A 362 -13.45 2.57 24.28
CA LEU A 362 -12.27 2.77 23.45
C LEU A 362 -11.75 4.19 23.67
N PRO A 363 -10.43 4.40 23.63
CA PRO A 363 -9.87 5.74 23.50
C PRO A 363 -10.53 6.45 22.32
N THR A 364 -10.91 7.72 22.50
CA THR A 364 -11.64 8.47 21.47
C THR A 364 -10.72 8.90 20.32
N SER A 365 -11.25 9.56 19.29
CA SER A 365 -10.46 9.94 18.11
C SER A 365 -9.33 10.95 18.41
N SER A 366 -9.42 11.72 19.51
CA SER A 366 -8.32 12.55 20.02
C SER A 366 -7.24 11.75 20.75
N ASP A 367 -7.52 10.48 21.05
CA ASP A 367 -6.76 9.60 21.94
C ASP A 367 -6.23 8.37 21.19
N ARG A 368 -6.03 8.49 19.88
CA ARG A 368 -5.56 7.36 19.08
C ARG A 368 -4.13 7.05 19.45
N LEU A 369 -3.85 5.78 19.71
CA LEU A 369 -2.52 5.31 20.02
C LEU A 369 -1.93 4.65 18.78
N TYR A 370 -0.74 5.11 18.41
CA TYR A 370 0.05 4.55 17.33
C TYR A 370 1.30 3.90 17.88
N PHE A 371 1.53 2.65 17.49
CA PHE A 371 2.82 2.02 17.56
C PHE A 371 3.64 2.44 16.34
N THR A 372 4.83 2.97 16.59
CA THR A 372 5.71 3.47 15.53
C THR A 372 7.04 2.75 15.60
N GLU A 373 7.39 2.10 14.50
CA GLU A 373 8.71 1.55 14.25
C GLU A 373 9.47 2.51 13.35
N SER A 374 10.60 3.02 13.83
CA SER A 374 11.53 3.81 13.02
C SER A 374 12.81 3.04 12.87
N PHE A 375 13.41 3.10 11.69
CA PHE A 375 14.66 2.42 11.43
C PHE A 375 15.63 3.29 10.65
N LYS A 376 16.91 2.98 10.81
CA LYS A 376 18.02 3.51 10.02
C LYS A 376 19.03 2.40 9.81
N VAL A 377 19.06 1.87 8.59
CA VAL A 377 19.81 0.66 8.25
C VAL A 377 20.86 0.96 7.20
N PRO A 378 22.03 0.28 7.25
CA PRO A 378 23.08 0.49 6.26
C PRO A 378 22.66 -0.09 4.92
N ALA A 379 23.06 0.60 3.86
CA ALA A 379 22.82 0.21 2.48
C ALA A 379 24.02 0.59 1.62
N TRP A 380 24.07 0.02 0.42
CA TRP A 380 25.08 0.36 -0.56
C TRP A 380 24.40 0.81 -1.85
N GLU A 381 24.87 1.90 -2.43
CA GLU A 381 24.54 2.27 -3.81
C GLU A 381 25.79 2.19 -4.66
N CYS A 382 25.62 1.70 -5.88
CA CYS A 382 26.66 1.62 -6.89
C CYS A 382 26.23 2.44 -8.10
N TRP A 383 27.02 3.46 -8.42
CA TRP A 383 26.94 4.20 -9.66
C TRP A 383 27.89 3.58 -10.67
N ALA A 384 27.29 3.06 -11.73
CA ALA A 384 27.95 2.26 -12.73
C ALA A 384 28.76 1.09 -12.13
N VAL A 385 29.59 0.48 -12.96
CA VAL A 385 30.38 -0.70 -12.64
C VAL A 385 31.52 -0.44 -11.64
N PHE A 386 31.80 0.84 -11.28
CA PHE A 386 33.05 1.24 -10.62
C PHE A 386 32.91 2.09 -9.34
N ALA A 387 31.77 2.72 -9.05
CA ALA A 387 31.65 3.66 -7.93
C ALA A 387 30.56 3.22 -6.95
N CYS A 388 30.92 2.33 -6.02
CA CYS A 388 30.06 1.96 -4.91
C CYS A 388 30.39 2.80 -3.68
N ARG A 389 29.36 3.29 -2.99
CA ARG A 389 29.49 3.97 -1.70
C ARG A 389 28.44 3.47 -0.72
N GLU A 390 28.80 3.53 0.54
CA GLU A 390 27.88 3.29 1.62
C GLU A 390 26.90 4.46 1.76
N LEU A 391 25.66 4.13 2.07
CA LEU A 391 24.61 5.05 2.49
C LEU A 391 23.79 4.41 3.61
N PHE A 392 22.71 5.08 4.01
CA PHE A 392 21.71 4.51 4.91
C PHE A 392 20.31 4.76 4.36
N VAL A 393 19.41 3.82 4.63
CA VAL A 393 17.98 3.98 4.39
C VAL A 393 17.32 4.17 5.74
N ALA A 394 16.42 5.15 5.83
CA ALA A 394 15.72 5.50 7.05
C ALA A 394 14.25 5.73 6.74
N ASP A 395 13.36 5.22 7.60
CA ASP A 395 11.92 5.43 7.47
C ASP A 395 11.21 5.16 8.82
N SER A 396 9.94 5.54 8.90
CA SER A 396 9.06 5.31 10.05
C SER A 396 7.72 4.72 9.61
N ALA A 397 7.41 3.52 10.11
CA ALA A 397 6.12 2.87 9.92
C ALA A 397 5.21 3.09 11.14
N HIS A 398 3.92 3.37 10.90
CA HIS A 398 2.93 3.66 11.94
C HIS A 398 1.76 2.67 11.87
N SER A 399 1.51 1.98 12.98
CA SER A 399 0.39 1.05 13.17
C SER A 399 -0.56 1.58 14.24
N ASP A 400 -1.86 1.59 13.96
CA ASP A 400 -2.86 1.98 14.96
C ASP A 400 -3.10 0.82 15.94
N ILE A 401 -2.84 1.07 17.22
CA ILE A 401 -3.02 0.10 18.31
C ILE A 401 -4.17 0.49 19.24
N THR A 402 -4.93 1.55 18.93
CA THR A 402 -6.03 2.06 19.77
C THR A 402 -7.02 0.96 20.15
N ALA A 403 -7.35 0.08 19.19
CA ALA A 403 -8.31 -0.99 19.39
C ALA A 403 -7.79 -2.14 20.29
N LEU A 404 -6.49 -2.18 20.60
CA LEU A 404 -5.94 -3.16 21.56
C LEU A 404 -6.29 -2.81 23.01
N TYR A 405 -6.66 -1.56 23.28
CA TYR A 405 -6.93 -1.05 24.62
C TYR A 405 -8.42 -0.74 24.78
N GLN A 406 -9.19 -1.77 25.10
CA GLN A 406 -10.58 -1.63 25.52
C GLN A 406 -10.65 -1.64 27.04
N LEU A 407 -11.13 -0.55 27.63
CA LEU A 407 -10.99 -0.26 29.05
C LEU A 407 -12.37 -0.10 29.72
N ASP A 408 -12.54 -0.66 30.91
CA ASP A 408 -13.67 -0.33 31.78
C ASP A 408 -13.29 0.89 32.62
N VAL A 409 -13.99 2.00 32.39
CA VAL A 409 -13.65 3.31 32.94
C VAL A 409 -14.70 3.69 33.99
N PHE A 410 -14.31 3.63 35.25
CA PHE A 410 -15.11 4.09 36.37
C PHE A 410 -15.23 5.61 36.37
N PRO A 411 -16.31 6.17 36.95
CA PRO A 411 -16.35 7.57 37.33
C PRO A 411 -15.16 7.97 38.20
N ALA A 412 -14.83 9.26 38.20
CA ALA A 412 -13.75 9.81 39.03
C ALA A 412 -13.97 9.62 40.54
N ASP A 413 -15.23 9.45 40.97
CA ASP A 413 -15.63 9.40 42.38
C ASP A 413 -16.46 8.13 42.65
N PHE A 414 -16.25 7.48 43.80
CA PHE A 414 -17.00 6.29 44.20
C PHE A 414 -18.51 6.56 44.26
N ASP A 415 -18.93 7.71 44.78
CA ASP A 415 -20.34 8.09 44.87
C ASP A 415 -21.04 8.06 43.50
N LYS A 416 -20.33 8.49 42.44
CA LYS A 416 -20.84 8.43 41.06
C LYS A 416 -20.90 7.00 40.52
N SER A 417 -20.03 6.10 41.00
CA SER A 417 -20.02 4.69 40.61
C SER A 417 -21.17 3.89 41.21
N VAL A 418 -21.69 4.32 42.38
CA VAL A 418 -22.84 3.69 43.05
C VAL A 418 -24.14 4.48 42.87
N THR A 419 -24.09 5.66 42.24
CA THR A 419 -25.31 6.43 41.94
C THR A 419 -26.28 5.59 41.13
N LEU A 420 -27.53 5.58 41.56
CA LEU A 420 -28.62 4.86 40.92
C LEU A 420 -29.38 5.75 39.93
N VAL A 421 -29.90 5.14 38.86
CA VAL A 421 -30.83 5.76 37.92
C VAL A 421 -32.04 4.84 37.75
N GLY A 422 -33.24 5.42 37.75
CA GLY A 422 -34.47 4.66 37.55
C GLY A 422 -34.53 4.06 36.15
N ASP A 423 -35.01 2.81 36.06
CA ASP A 423 -35.17 2.04 34.83
C ASP A 423 -36.65 1.64 34.58
N GLY A 424 -37.58 2.40 35.16
CA GLY A 424 -39.02 2.12 35.15
C GLY A 424 -39.45 1.19 36.28
N SER A 425 -40.78 1.09 36.49
CA SER A 425 -41.39 0.25 37.54
C SER A 425 -40.80 0.45 38.95
N PHE A 426 -40.39 1.68 39.29
CA PHE A 426 -39.68 1.98 40.53
C PHE A 426 -38.53 1.01 40.80
N SER A 427 -37.74 0.69 39.77
CA SER A 427 -36.56 -0.18 39.89
C SER A 427 -35.32 0.54 39.39
N TYR A 428 -34.16 0.20 39.94
CA TYR A 428 -32.95 1.00 39.76
C TYR A 428 -31.77 0.21 39.22
N ARG A 429 -30.85 0.92 38.56
CA ARG A 429 -29.56 0.39 38.08
C ARG A 429 -28.45 1.41 38.31
N MET A 430 -27.20 0.96 38.24
CA MET A 430 -26.05 1.87 38.30
C MET A 430 -26.06 2.88 37.14
N ALA A 431 -25.92 4.17 37.46
CA ALA A 431 -26.10 5.28 36.54
C ALA A 431 -24.95 5.49 35.56
N TRP A 432 -23.76 5.00 35.88
CA TRP A 432 -22.54 5.29 35.12
C TRP A 432 -22.38 4.47 33.83
N ASP A 433 -23.21 3.45 33.61
CA ASP A 433 -23.31 2.76 32.32
C ASP A 433 -24.72 2.21 32.06
N ALA A 434 -25.24 2.41 30.84
CA ALA A 434 -26.56 1.92 30.43
C ALA A 434 -26.66 0.39 30.35
N ARG A 435 -25.53 -0.34 30.30
CA ARG A 435 -25.50 -1.80 30.21
C ARG A 435 -25.65 -2.49 31.55
N PHE A 436 -25.56 -1.77 32.67
CA PHE A 436 -25.84 -2.38 33.96
C PHE A 436 -27.29 -2.86 34.02
N PRO A 437 -27.53 -4.10 34.48
CA PRO A 437 -28.88 -4.58 34.65
C PRO A 437 -29.55 -3.83 35.80
N VAL A 438 -30.89 -3.82 35.78
CA VAL A 438 -31.69 -3.51 36.96
C VAL A 438 -31.25 -4.41 38.12
N LEU A 439 -31.04 -3.79 39.27
CA LEU A 439 -30.69 -4.48 40.52
C LEU A 439 -31.90 -5.26 41.03
N PHE A 440 -31.62 -6.28 41.83
CA PHE A 440 -32.68 -7.06 42.46
C PHE A 440 -33.27 -6.34 43.66
N ASP A 441 -32.44 -5.59 44.37
CA ASP A 441 -32.72 -4.91 45.63
C ASP A 441 -31.70 -3.76 45.66
N ALA A 442 -32.12 -2.57 45.29
CA ALA A 442 -31.23 -1.43 45.07
C ALA A 442 -31.08 -0.55 46.31
N ASP A 443 -32.05 -0.59 47.23
CA ASP A 443 -32.01 0.13 48.50
C ASP A 443 -31.56 -0.75 49.69
N GLY A 444 -31.53 -2.07 49.51
CA GLY A 444 -30.99 -3.05 50.45
C GLY A 444 -31.95 -3.45 51.56
N ASP A 445 -33.26 -3.25 51.39
CA ASP A 445 -34.27 -3.56 52.41
C ASP A 445 -34.62 -5.07 52.48
N GLY A 446 -34.21 -5.85 51.47
CA GLY A 446 -34.41 -7.29 51.36
C GLY A 446 -35.60 -7.70 50.49
N LEU A 447 -36.33 -6.76 49.91
CA LEU A 447 -37.36 -7.01 48.91
C LEU A 447 -36.78 -7.05 47.50
N VAL A 448 -37.56 -7.64 46.59
CA VAL A 448 -37.15 -7.75 45.19
C VAL A 448 -37.88 -6.70 44.37
N SER A 449 -37.14 -5.96 43.55
CA SER A 449 -37.65 -4.92 42.67
C SER A 449 -38.75 -5.42 41.74
N ALA A 450 -39.75 -4.57 41.49
CA ALA A 450 -40.90 -4.92 40.65
C ALA A 450 -40.50 -5.31 39.21
N ALA A 451 -39.45 -4.68 38.64
CA ALA A 451 -38.91 -5.05 37.33
C ALA A 451 -38.31 -6.47 37.29
N LYS A 452 -37.99 -7.07 38.44
CA LYS A 452 -37.55 -8.46 38.59
C LYS A 452 -38.67 -9.40 39.05
N SER A 453 -39.93 -8.98 38.92
CA SER A 453 -41.11 -9.72 39.38
C SER A 453 -41.16 -9.91 40.90
N GLY A 454 -40.56 -8.99 41.65
CA GLY A 454 -40.69 -8.95 43.10
C GLY A 454 -41.84 -8.05 43.56
N ASN A 455 -41.90 -7.85 44.87
CA ASN A 455 -42.99 -7.23 45.61
C ASN A 455 -42.60 -5.89 46.28
N ASP A 456 -41.40 -5.39 46.00
CA ASP A 456 -40.95 -4.07 46.45
C ASP A 456 -41.78 -2.93 45.80
N PRO A 457 -42.40 -2.04 46.60
CA PRO A 457 -43.18 -0.92 46.09
C PRO A 457 -42.34 0.23 45.51
N ASP A 458 -41.14 0.52 46.04
CA ASP A 458 -40.19 1.50 45.50
C ASP A 458 -38.74 1.20 45.93
N ASP A 459 -38.02 0.51 45.04
CA ASP A 459 -36.64 0.02 45.18
C ASP A 459 -35.57 1.14 45.30
N SER A 460 -35.96 2.39 45.60
CA SER A 460 -35.02 3.46 45.98
C SER A 460 -35.07 3.86 47.44
N LEU A 461 -36.06 3.39 48.19
CA LEU A 461 -36.35 3.82 49.54
C LEU A 461 -36.70 2.59 50.39
N PRO A 462 -35.88 2.23 51.39
CA PRO A 462 -36.17 1.07 52.25
C PRO A 462 -37.46 1.18 53.06
N ASP A 463 -38.03 2.38 53.10
CA ASP A 463 -39.24 2.80 53.80
C ASP A 463 -39.94 3.79 52.85
N THR A 464 -40.86 3.26 52.04
CA THR A 464 -41.48 4.00 50.94
C THR A 464 -42.40 5.11 51.44
N ASP A 465 -43.05 4.93 52.60
CA ASP A 465 -44.03 5.89 53.13
C ASP A 465 -43.45 6.85 54.21
N GLY A 466 -42.25 6.55 54.70
CA GLY A 466 -41.47 7.38 55.61
C GLY A 466 -41.94 7.30 57.06
N ASP A 467 -42.65 6.25 57.46
CA ASP A 467 -43.19 6.08 58.82
C ASP A 467 -42.15 5.58 59.84
N GLY A 468 -40.99 5.13 59.37
CA GLY A 468 -39.88 4.59 60.16
C GLY A 468 -39.82 3.06 60.23
N LEU A 469 -40.66 2.35 59.51
CA LEU A 469 -40.66 0.90 59.33
C LEU A 469 -40.24 0.57 57.89
N SER A 470 -39.49 -0.52 57.69
CA SER A 470 -39.07 -0.88 56.33
C SER A 470 -40.18 -1.62 55.58
N ASP A 471 -40.24 -1.49 54.27
CA ASP A 471 -41.25 -2.14 53.42
C ASP A 471 -41.22 -3.68 53.62
N TYR A 472 -40.02 -4.26 53.77
CA TYR A 472 -39.86 -5.67 54.16
C TYR A 472 -40.62 -6.04 55.45
N TRP A 473 -40.51 -5.20 56.49
CA TRP A 473 -41.13 -5.45 57.78
C TRP A 473 -42.65 -5.36 57.67
N GLU A 474 -43.16 -4.38 56.93
CA GLU A 474 -44.58 -4.19 56.70
C GLU A 474 -45.19 -5.39 55.98
N MET A 475 -44.52 -5.92 54.94
CA MET A 475 -45.00 -7.11 54.24
C MET A 475 -44.92 -8.39 55.08
N GLU A 476 -43.94 -8.52 55.97
CA GLU A 476 -43.91 -9.63 56.94
C GLU A 476 -45.10 -9.58 57.91
N HIS A 477 -45.61 -8.38 58.22
CA HIS A 477 -46.70 -8.15 59.16
C HIS A 477 -48.07 -7.88 58.49
N GLY A 478 -48.12 -7.84 57.15
CA GLY A 478 -49.33 -7.65 56.36
C GLY A 478 -49.93 -6.25 56.45
N LEU A 479 -49.07 -5.22 56.52
CA LEU A 479 -49.44 -3.81 56.63
C LEU A 479 -49.47 -3.10 55.27
#